data_AF-A0A3E1NKK6-F1
#
_entry.id   AF-A0A3E1NKK6-F1
#
_cell.length_a   1.000
_cell.length_b   1.000
_cell.length_c   1.000
_cell.angle_alpha   90.00
_cell.angle_beta   90.00
_cell.angle_gamma   90.00
#
_symmetry.space_group_name_H-M   'P 1'
#
loop_
_entity.id
_entity.type
_entity.pdbx_description
1 polymer ?
#
loop_
_entity_poly.entity_id
_entity_poly.type
_entity_poly.pdbx_seq_one_letter_code
_entity_poly.pdbx_strand_id
1 'polypeptide(L)'
;MCLLLFFTGLFARAQNAAAIFDTLQAINQRIAALPCSTGKAQLVSNRAMNLYLTDKVGTYLSDNIDLSYHINTLVFNSSEGTVAVTHNLYSPKGKDDAVHSMMSIGIKTNIFNAWNAAFANKQYNNELGFTLKYNWIGSSKTYATPCNGSKPNARQLMDAQRASLLHLLGDRMNNDATAFEQSLRKIQTAEIPGQDTAVANQYLRTTYYANLENDYALNFAASQAQALIDVHPYNLITSNWTSIYACIPLLTKTFTVTPGFTGDFTNRHPWPWQVVLSHTRLWESSAAGRFLATFRASAFYNNAASAKMLLQTNLAGYRDNGGTDTAYFGAHPTHDVYVGDYKNFVTPALSAQLVYIPPEWHFGLTCMLEQHLGTDHVLNGKLAVPMVLINRKGAPTATLEFQVRFYDMAKVVQQNTSFGDRTSVGVTIGVPFERVAF
;
A
#
# COMPACT_ATOMS: atom_id res chain seq x y z
N MET A 1 8.65 30.38 -10.58
CA MET A 1 8.69 29.11 -11.34
C MET A 1 7.24 28.72 -11.61
N CYS A 2 6.77 29.01 -12.82
CA CYS A 2 5.35 28.98 -13.19
C CYS A 2 4.82 27.55 -13.28
N LEU A 3 3.75 27.27 -12.54
CA LEU A 3 2.90 26.10 -12.72
C LEU A 3 2.07 26.30 -14.01
N LEU A 4 2.58 25.81 -15.13
CA LEU A 4 1.81 25.67 -16.36
C LEU A 4 0.93 24.42 -16.22
N LEU A 5 -0.34 24.64 -15.88
CA LEU A 5 -1.41 23.66 -15.98
C LEU A 5 -1.55 23.25 -17.45
N PHE A 6 -1.03 22.06 -17.80
CA PHE A 6 -1.29 21.39 -19.06
C PHE A 6 -2.74 20.91 -19.11
N PHE A 7 -3.65 21.80 -19.54
CA PHE A 7 -4.95 21.40 -20.12
C PHE A 7 -4.72 21.00 -21.58
N THR A 8 -4.16 19.82 -21.83
CA THR A 8 -4.04 19.27 -23.19
C THR A 8 -4.64 17.88 -23.22
N GLY A 9 -5.80 17.75 -23.89
CA GLY A 9 -6.38 16.46 -24.27
C GLY A 9 -7.81 16.22 -23.80
N LEU A 10 -8.76 17.10 -24.10
CA LEU A 10 -10.18 16.73 -24.08
C LEU A 10 -10.48 15.93 -25.37
N PHE A 11 -10.05 14.67 -25.36
CA PHE A 11 -10.41 13.67 -26.37
C PHE A 11 -11.92 13.41 -26.35
N ALA A 12 -12.47 13.08 -27.53
CA ALA A 12 -13.87 12.77 -27.77
C ALA A 12 -14.47 11.86 -26.68
N ARG A 13 -15.19 12.45 -25.73
CA ARG A 13 -15.98 11.73 -24.73
C ARG A 13 -17.20 11.12 -25.40
N ALA A 14 -17.66 9.98 -24.90
CA ALA A 14 -18.87 9.35 -25.41
C ALA A 14 -20.03 10.36 -25.45
N GLN A 15 -20.71 10.45 -26.60
CA GLN A 15 -21.79 11.43 -26.82
C GLN A 15 -23.18 10.86 -26.54
N ASN A 16 -23.29 9.55 -26.32
CA ASN A 16 -24.54 8.85 -26.05
C ASN A 16 -24.29 7.49 -25.37
N ALA A 17 -25.36 6.88 -24.85
CA ALA A 17 -25.31 5.57 -24.18
C ALA A 17 -24.87 4.42 -25.12
N ALA A 18 -25.22 4.47 -26.41
CA ALA A 18 -24.84 3.43 -27.37
C ALA A 18 -23.31 3.31 -27.51
N ALA A 19 -22.61 4.44 -27.64
CA ALA A 19 -21.15 4.44 -27.71
C ALA A 19 -20.47 3.89 -26.44
N ILE A 20 -21.07 4.12 -25.27
CA ILE A 20 -20.59 3.55 -24.00
C ILE A 20 -20.79 2.03 -24.02
N PHE A 21 -21.99 1.57 -24.38
CA PHE A 21 -22.32 0.15 -24.48
C PHE A 21 -21.41 -0.59 -25.47
N ASP A 22 -21.19 -0.03 -26.67
CA ASP A 22 -20.30 -0.59 -27.69
C ASP A 22 -18.87 -0.76 -27.16
N THR A 23 -18.40 0.20 -26.35
CA THR A 23 -17.10 0.09 -25.70
C THR A 23 -17.05 -1.11 -24.73
N LEU A 24 -18.05 -1.26 -23.87
CA LEU A 24 -18.13 -2.38 -22.92
C LEU A 24 -18.26 -3.72 -23.66
N GLN A 25 -19.02 -3.74 -24.77
CA GLN A 25 -19.16 -4.91 -25.63
C GLN A 25 -17.83 -5.29 -26.28
N ALA A 26 -17.07 -4.33 -26.80
CA ALA A 26 -15.75 -4.56 -27.37
C ALA A 26 -14.77 -5.15 -26.35
N ILE A 27 -14.81 -4.69 -25.10
CA ILE A 27 -14.03 -5.28 -23.99
C ILE A 27 -14.42 -6.75 -23.79
N ASN A 28 -15.72 -7.06 -23.70
CA ASN A 28 -16.19 -8.43 -23.51
C ASN A 28 -15.80 -9.35 -24.68
N GLN A 29 -15.96 -8.89 -25.91
CA GLN A 29 -15.60 -9.64 -27.13
C GLN A 29 -14.10 -9.92 -27.19
N ARG A 30 -13.26 -8.93 -26.87
CA ARG A 30 -11.80 -9.10 -26.79
C ARG A 30 -11.42 -10.21 -25.81
N ILE A 31 -12.06 -10.24 -24.64
CA ILE A 31 -11.80 -11.27 -23.64
C ILE A 31 -12.25 -12.62 -24.18
N ALA A 32 -13.50 -12.74 -24.66
CA ALA A 32 -14.10 -13.97 -25.14
C ALA A 32 -13.37 -14.60 -26.34
N ALA A 33 -12.73 -13.77 -27.19
CA ALA A 33 -11.96 -14.23 -28.33
C ALA A 33 -10.63 -14.93 -27.96
N LEU A 34 -10.18 -14.81 -26.71
CA LEU A 34 -8.93 -15.45 -26.26
C LEU A 34 -9.10 -16.98 -26.19
N PRO A 35 -8.13 -17.76 -26.70
CA PRO A 35 -8.23 -19.21 -26.73
C PRO A 35 -8.20 -19.79 -25.32
N CYS A 36 -9.17 -20.64 -25.00
CA CYS A 36 -9.28 -21.31 -23.70
C CYS A 36 -8.79 -22.76 -23.69
N SER A 37 -8.12 -23.21 -24.76
CA SER A 37 -7.58 -24.57 -24.89
C SER A 37 -6.26 -24.79 -24.11
N THR A 38 -5.54 -23.71 -23.79
CA THR A 38 -4.18 -23.80 -23.19
C THR A 38 -4.17 -23.76 -21.66
N GLY A 39 -5.33 -23.60 -21.01
CA GLY A 39 -5.46 -23.41 -19.57
C GLY A 39 -5.03 -22.02 -19.06
N LYS A 40 -4.34 -21.21 -19.88
CA LYS A 40 -4.16 -19.77 -19.64
C LYS A 40 -5.42 -19.05 -20.13
N ALA A 41 -6.09 -18.33 -19.25
CA ALA A 41 -7.36 -17.69 -19.57
C ALA A 41 -7.49 -16.34 -18.88
N GLN A 42 -7.80 -15.27 -19.62
CA GLN A 42 -8.14 -13.98 -19.00
C GLN A 42 -9.63 -13.96 -18.61
N LEU A 43 -9.99 -14.33 -17.38
CA LEU A 43 -11.40 -14.53 -17.01
C LEU A 43 -12.22 -13.24 -16.90
N VAL A 44 -11.56 -12.09 -16.78
CA VAL A 44 -12.20 -10.79 -16.57
C VAL A 44 -11.42 -9.69 -17.27
N SER A 45 -12.02 -8.51 -17.37
CA SER A 45 -11.35 -7.32 -17.88
C SER A 45 -10.14 -6.93 -17.04
N ASN A 46 -9.19 -6.18 -17.60
CA ASN A 46 -8.02 -5.70 -16.86
C ASN A 46 -8.43 -4.85 -15.66
N ARG A 47 -9.43 -3.97 -15.85
CA ARG A 47 -9.98 -3.14 -14.78
C ARG A 47 -10.58 -3.97 -13.65
N ALA A 48 -11.31 -5.03 -13.99
CA ALA A 48 -11.83 -5.99 -13.02
C ALA A 48 -10.71 -6.74 -12.29
N MET A 49 -9.63 -7.11 -12.98
CA MET A 49 -8.45 -7.71 -12.37
C MET A 49 -7.73 -6.73 -11.42
N ASN A 50 -7.65 -5.44 -11.75
CA ASN A 50 -7.09 -4.43 -10.85
C ASN A 50 -7.93 -4.31 -9.57
N LEU A 51 -9.26 -4.29 -9.68
CA LEU A 51 -10.17 -4.28 -8.52
C LEU A 51 -10.04 -5.56 -7.68
N TYR A 52 -9.96 -6.72 -8.34
CA TYR A 52 -9.72 -8.00 -7.68
C TYR A 52 -8.41 -7.99 -6.88
N LEU A 53 -7.31 -7.53 -7.50
CA LEU A 53 -6.01 -7.42 -6.84
C LEU A 53 -6.00 -6.36 -5.75
N THR A 54 -6.79 -5.30 -5.87
CA THR A 54 -6.95 -4.30 -4.80
C THR A 54 -7.49 -4.95 -3.54
N ASP A 55 -8.53 -5.77 -3.69
CA ASP A 55 -9.12 -6.48 -2.55
C ASP A 55 -8.17 -7.55 -1.99
N LYS A 56 -7.43 -8.25 -2.85
CA LYS A 56 -6.58 -9.39 -2.47
C LYS A 56 -5.17 -9.00 -2.00
N VAL A 57 -4.60 -7.91 -2.51
CA VAL A 57 -3.32 -7.34 -2.03
C VAL A 57 -3.56 -6.40 -0.86
N GLY A 58 -4.70 -5.69 -0.86
CA GLY A 58 -5.11 -4.81 0.23
C GLY A 58 -5.23 -5.52 1.58
N THR A 59 -5.52 -6.83 1.60
CA THR A 59 -5.52 -7.66 2.82
C THR A 59 -4.14 -7.84 3.47
N TYR A 60 -3.07 -7.55 2.75
CA TYR A 60 -1.68 -7.76 3.15
C TYR A 60 -0.95 -6.45 3.47
N LEU A 61 -1.67 -5.34 3.67
CA LEU A 61 -1.08 -4.04 4.02
C LEU A 61 -0.48 -4.07 5.43
N SER A 62 0.71 -4.65 5.55
CA SER A 62 1.46 -4.82 6.80
C SER A 62 2.49 -3.73 7.05
N ASP A 63 2.81 -2.94 6.01
CA ASP A 63 3.83 -1.89 6.07
C ASP A 63 3.62 -0.80 5.01
N ASN A 64 4.16 0.40 5.23
CA ASN A 64 4.07 1.52 4.31
C ASN A 64 4.90 1.31 3.02
N ILE A 65 5.85 0.36 3.05
CA ILE A 65 6.68 -0.06 1.92
C ILE A 65 5.90 -0.99 0.97
N ASP A 66 4.91 -1.73 1.48
CA ASP A 66 4.14 -2.70 0.68
C ASP A 66 3.28 -2.01 -0.39
N LEU A 67 2.90 -2.74 -1.44
CA LEU A 67 2.05 -2.21 -2.50
C LEU A 67 0.62 -2.02 -1.97
N SER A 68 0.08 -0.81 -2.11
CA SER A 68 -1.33 -0.51 -1.89
C SER A 68 -1.95 -0.06 -3.19
N TYR A 69 -3.08 -0.63 -3.58
CA TYR A 69 -3.87 -0.18 -4.74
C TYR A 69 -4.97 0.84 -4.36
N HIS A 70 -4.90 1.42 -3.16
CA HIS A 70 -5.84 2.42 -2.67
C HIS A 70 -5.33 3.84 -2.91
N ILE A 71 -6.20 4.82 -3.15
CA ILE A 71 -5.76 6.19 -3.43
C ILE A 71 -5.04 6.75 -2.22
N ASN A 72 -5.60 6.56 -1.03
CA ASN A 72 -4.94 6.94 0.21
C ASN A 72 -4.81 5.73 1.13
N THR A 73 -3.76 5.70 1.94
CA THR A 73 -3.58 4.65 2.95
C THR A 73 -2.97 5.28 4.20
N LEU A 74 -3.53 4.93 5.35
CA LEU A 74 -2.96 5.21 6.67
C LEU A 74 -2.41 3.89 7.23
N VAL A 75 -1.16 3.89 7.67
CA VAL A 75 -0.54 2.75 8.35
C VAL A 75 -0.06 3.21 9.73
N PHE A 76 -0.52 2.55 10.78
CA PHE A 76 -0.01 2.72 12.15
C PHE A 76 0.70 1.44 12.57
N ASN A 77 1.97 1.51 12.95
CA ASN A 77 2.74 0.36 13.42
C ASN A 77 3.17 0.62 14.87
N SER A 78 2.53 -0.06 15.82
CA SER A 78 2.80 0.13 17.24
C SER A 78 4.15 -0.44 17.69
N SER A 79 4.74 -1.39 16.95
CA SER A 79 6.04 -1.97 17.28
C SER A 79 7.19 -1.05 16.92
N GLU A 80 7.03 -0.28 15.83
CA GLU A 80 7.98 0.74 15.40
C GLU A 80 7.63 2.13 15.94
N GLY A 81 6.41 2.30 16.44
CA GLY A 81 5.89 3.60 16.89
C GLY A 81 5.61 4.58 15.75
N THR A 82 5.35 4.09 14.54
CA THR A 82 5.26 4.93 13.34
C THR A 82 3.83 5.07 12.85
N VAL A 83 3.53 6.25 12.28
CA VAL A 83 2.36 6.50 11.45
C VAL A 83 2.81 6.96 10.08
N ALA A 84 2.23 6.38 9.03
CA ALA A 84 2.44 6.82 7.66
C ALA A 84 1.11 7.10 6.97
N VAL A 85 1.07 8.19 6.22
CA VAL A 85 -0.03 8.52 5.30
C VAL A 85 0.55 8.59 3.89
N THR A 86 0.01 7.80 2.98
CA THR A 86 0.47 7.75 1.59
C THR A 86 -0.68 8.02 0.63
N HIS A 87 -0.39 8.75 -0.44
CA HIS A 87 -1.26 9.04 -1.56
C HIS A 87 -0.67 8.43 -2.84
N ASN A 88 -1.45 7.59 -3.52
CA ASN A 88 -1.10 6.96 -4.78
C ASN A 88 -1.55 7.82 -5.96
N LEU A 89 -0.59 8.18 -6.81
CA LEU A 89 -0.76 8.89 -8.06
C LEU A 89 -0.85 7.87 -9.20
N TYR A 90 -2.08 7.64 -9.66
CA TYR A 90 -2.37 6.82 -10.83
C TYR A 90 -3.51 7.45 -11.63
N SER A 91 -3.36 7.45 -12.96
CA SER A 91 -4.41 7.85 -13.89
C SER A 91 -4.52 6.75 -14.96
N PRO A 92 -5.69 6.11 -15.11
CA PRO A 92 -5.87 5.06 -16.10
C PRO A 92 -5.70 5.61 -17.52
N LYS A 93 -4.96 4.91 -18.37
CA LYS A 93 -4.75 5.33 -19.78
C LYS A 93 -5.94 5.03 -20.68
N GLY A 94 -6.90 4.25 -20.20
CA GLY A 94 -8.08 3.85 -20.94
C GLY A 94 -9.08 3.09 -20.06
N LYS A 95 -10.20 2.70 -20.66
CA LYS A 95 -11.37 2.15 -19.94
C LYS A 95 -11.19 0.71 -19.43
N ASP A 96 -10.20 -0.01 -19.96
CA ASP A 96 -9.79 -1.35 -19.52
C ASP A 96 -8.26 -1.45 -19.45
N ASP A 97 -7.65 -0.44 -18.82
CA ASP A 97 -6.20 -0.35 -18.62
C ASP A 97 -5.73 -1.31 -17.51
N ALA A 98 -4.59 -1.93 -17.72
CA ALA A 98 -3.92 -2.72 -16.68
C ALA A 98 -2.94 -1.82 -15.95
N VAL A 99 -2.93 -1.89 -14.61
CA VAL A 99 -2.00 -1.07 -13.83
C VAL A 99 -0.61 -1.66 -13.94
N HIS A 100 0.25 -0.99 -14.70
CA HIS A 100 1.65 -1.40 -14.87
C HIS A 100 2.63 -0.60 -14.03
N SER A 101 2.20 0.57 -13.53
CA SER A 101 3.04 1.40 -12.70
C SER A 101 2.23 2.36 -11.86
N MET A 102 2.74 2.70 -10.68
CA MET A 102 2.09 3.63 -9.79
C MET A 102 3.13 4.32 -8.91
N MET A 103 3.02 5.64 -8.80
CA MET A 103 3.83 6.45 -7.91
C MET A 103 3.06 6.72 -6.63
N SER A 104 3.72 6.70 -5.49
CA SER A 104 3.15 7.08 -4.20
C SER A 104 3.99 8.17 -3.56
N ILE A 105 3.34 9.17 -3.00
CA ILE A 105 3.97 10.17 -2.14
C ILE A 105 3.35 10.08 -0.76
N GLY A 106 4.05 10.50 0.28
CA GLY A 106 3.50 10.42 1.62
C GLY A 106 4.37 11.05 2.69
N ILE A 107 3.87 10.96 3.91
CA ILE A 107 4.57 11.36 5.12
C ILE A 107 4.64 10.16 6.06
N LYS A 108 5.78 9.99 6.72
CA LYS A 108 5.99 9.02 7.80
C LYS A 108 6.46 9.78 9.02
N THR A 109 5.83 9.56 10.16
CA THR A 109 6.20 10.19 11.42
C THR A 109 6.36 9.15 12.51
N ASN A 110 7.29 9.40 13.43
CA ASN A 110 7.44 8.62 14.64
C ASN A 110 6.59 9.28 15.73
N ILE A 111 5.58 8.59 16.22
CA ILE A 111 4.64 9.14 17.21
C ILE A 111 4.83 8.53 18.60
N PHE A 112 5.54 7.40 18.72
CA PHE A 112 5.78 6.75 20.02
C PHE A 112 7.16 6.09 20.09
N ASN A 113 7.85 6.22 21.22
CA ASN A 113 8.78 5.18 21.63
C ASN A 113 7.92 3.98 22.05
N ALA A 114 7.66 3.06 21.11
CA ALA A 114 6.80 1.89 21.29
C ALA A 114 6.96 1.25 22.69
N TRP A 115 5.83 1.21 23.42
CA TRP A 115 5.59 0.57 24.73
C TRP A 115 6.43 1.02 25.97
N ASN A 116 7.62 1.61 25.80
CA ASN A 116 8.42 2.10 26.92
C ASN A 116 8.10 3.54 27.36
N ALA A 117 7.29 4.28 26.60
CA ALA A 117 6.93 5.67 26.93
C ALA A 117 5.97 5.81 28.14
N ALA A 118 5.27 4.74 28.56
CA ALA A 118 4.43 4.77 29.75
C ALA A 118 5.23 4.59 31.07
N PHE A 119 6.46 4.07 30.99
CA PHE A 119 7.31 3.80 32.17
C PHE A 119 8.59 4.64 32.20
N ALA A 120 9.01 5.20 31.06
CA ALA A 120 10.04 6.22 30.99
C ALA A 120 9.39 7.50 30.47
N ASN A 121 9.37 8.54 31.31
CA ASN A 121 8.77 9.87 31.15
C ASN A 121 9.32 10.64 29.92
N LYS A 122 9.20 10.09 28.71
CA LYS A 122 9.78 10.60 27.47
C LYS A 122 8.69 10.87 26.44
N GLN A 123 8.56 12.15 26.13
CA GLN A 123 7.72 12.70 25.09
C GLN A 123 8.32 12.42 23.71
N TYR A 124 7.46 12.02 22.78
CA TYR A 124 7.56 12.06 21.31
C TYR A 124 8.97 12.24 20.69
N ASN A 125 9.44 11.24 19.93
CA ASN A 125 10.54 11.48 18.99
C ASN A 125 9.96 12.22 17.78
N ASN A 126 10.17 13.54 17.69
CA ASN A 126 9.69 14.38 16.58
C ASN A 126 10.45 14.11 15.27
N GLU A 127 10.31 12.90 14.74
CA GLU A 127 10.82 12.54 13.43
C GLU A 127 9.66 12.59 12.43
N LEU A 128 9.87 13.37 11.38
CA LEU A 128 8.98 13.47 10.23
C LEU A 128 9.79 13.21 8.99
N GLY A 129 9.32 12.32 8.13
CA GLY A 129 9.93 11.98 6.86
C GLY A 129 8.94 12.11 5.72
N PHE A 130 9.45 12.51 4.57
CA PHE A 130 8.77 12.43 3.30
C PHE A 130 9.06 11.09 2.65
N THR A 131 8.04 10.42 2.13
CA THR A 131 8.17 9.13 1.45
C THR A 131 7.86 9.26 -0.02
N LEU A 132 8.70 8.67 -0.86
CA LEU A 132 8.48 8.51 -2.29
C LEU A 132 8.57 7.02 -2.64
N LYS A 133 7.59 6.51 -3.37
CA LYS A 133 7.56 5.13 -3.83
C LYS A 133 7.21 5.07 -5.31
N TYR A 134 7.88 4.21 -6.06
CA TYR A 134 7.51 3.91 -7.43
C TYR A 134 7.41 2.39 -7.59
N ASN A 135 6.29 1.93 -8.13
CA ASN A 135 5.98 0.51 -8.31
C ASN A 135 5.94 0.22 -9.81
N TRP A 136 6.60 -0.86 -10.24
CA TRP A 136 6.45 -1.52 -11.53
C TRP A 136 5.65 -2.80 -11.30
N ILE A 137 4.47 -2.90 -11.92
CA ILE A 137 3.53 -4.01 -11.71
C ILE A 137 3.45 -4.84 -12.99
N GLY A 138 3.78 -6.12 -12.87
CA GLY A 138 3.71 -7.08 -13.95
C GLY A 138 2.26 -7.45 -14.29
N SER A 139 2.02 -7.88 -15.53
CA SER A 139 0.71 -8.37 -15.94
C SER A 139 0.31 -9.60 -15.14
N SER A 140 -0.91 -9.57 -14.59
CA SER A 140 -1.48 -10.71 -13.89
C SER A 140 -1.87 -11.80 -14.88
N LYS A 141 -1.57 -13.05 -14.52
CA LYS A 141 -1.90 -14.24 -15.32
C LYS A 141 -2.90 -15.07 -14.56
N THR A 142 -3.94 -15.52 -15.25
CA THR A 142 -4.97 -16.38 -14.69
C THR A 142 -4.95 -17.72 -15.40
N TYR A 143 -5.01 -18.79 -14.61
CA TYR A 143 -5.01 -20.17 -15.05
C TYR A 143 -6.34 -20.81 -14.62
N ALA A 144 -7.00 -21.48 -15.55
CA ALA A 144 -8.29 -22.14 -15.35
C ALA A 144 -8.34 -23.45 -16.13
N THR A 145 -9.34 -24.29 -15.84
CA THR A 145 -9.55 -25.56 -16.54
C THR A 145 -9.78 -25.32 -18.05
N PRO A 146 -9.08 -26.02 -18.96
CA PRO A 146 -9.25 -25.87 -20.40
C PRO A 146 -10.66 -26.20 -20.91
N CYS A 147 -11.06 -25.64 -22.06
CA CYS A 147 -12.38 -25.84 -22.69
C CYS A 147 -12.51 -27.13 -23.53
N ASN A 148 -12.07 -28.26 -22.99
CA ASN A 148 -11.99 -29.51 -23.76
C ASN A 148 -13.12 -30.51 -23.42
N GLY A 149 -14.07 -30.13 -22.56
CA GLY A 149 -15.15 -30.99 -22.08
C GLY A 149 -16.52 -30.65 -22.66
N SER A 150 -17.47 -31.56 -22.50
CA SER A 150 -18.88 -31.39 -22.89
C SER A 150 -19.69 -30.54 -21.91
N LYS A 151 -19.19 -30.31 -20.69
CA LYS A 151 -19.80 -29.43 -19.70
C LYS A 151 -19.14 -28.05 -19.73
N PRO A 152 -19.91 -26.95 -19.55
CA PRO A 152 -19.35 -25.62 -19.43
C PRO A 152 -18.29 -25.58 -18.34
N ASN A 153 -17.07 -25.22 -18.69
CA ASN A 153 -16.02 -25.01 -17.69
C ASN A 153 -16.16 -23.62 -17.04
N ALA A 154 -15.34 -23.37 -16.02
CA ALA A 154 -15.33 -22.11 -15.28
C ALA A 154 -15.16 -20.87 -16.18
N ARG A 155 -14.40 -21.01 -17.27
CA ARG A 155 -14.21 -19.96 -18.26
C ARG A 155 -15.50 -19.67 -19.04
N GLN A 156 -16.14 -20.69 -19.59
CA GLN A 156 -17.38 -20.54 -20.35
C GLN A 156 -18.52 -19.98 -19.49
N LEU A 157 -18.58 -20.36 -18.22
CA LEU A 157 -19.51 -19.79 -17.25
C LEU A 157 -19.25 -18.30 -17.02
N MET A 158 -17.99 -17.90 -16.84
CA MET A 158 -17.62 -16.48 -16.72
C MET A 158 -17.94 -15.70 -18.00
N ASP A 159 -17.72 -16.28 -19.19
CA ASP A 159 -18.04 -15.63 -20.45
C ASP A 159 -19.56 -15.39 -20.59
N ALA A 160 -20.38 -16.38 -20.24
CA ALA A 160 -21.84 -16.24 -20.21
C ALA A 160 -22.30 -15.21 -19.17
N GLN A 161 -21.71 -15.22 -17.98
CA GLN A 161 -22.03 -14.25 -16.92
C GLN A 161 -21.68 -12.82 -17.34
N ARG A 162 -20.52 -12.60 -17.97
CA ARG A 162 -20.13 -11.28 -18.48
C ARG A 162 -21.07 -10.79 -19.59
N ALA A 163 -21.48 -11.68 -20.50
CA ALA A 163 -22.44 -11.33 -21.54
C ALA A 163 -23.80 -10.96 -20.96
N SER A 164 -24.32 -11.73 -20.01
CA SER A 164 -25.57 -11.42 -19.31
C SER A 164 -25.50 -10.09 -18.55
N LEU A 165 -24.40 -9.84 -17.84
CA LEU A 165 -24.16 -8.59 -17.12
C LEU A 165 -24.13 -7.40 -18.08
N LEU A 166 -23.49 -7.54 -19.24
CA LEU A 166 -23.42 -6.48 -20.25
C LEU A 166 -24.82 -6.05 -20.70
N HIS A 167 -25.71 -7.00 -21.02
CA HIS A 167 -27.08 -6.70 -21.40
C HIS A 167 -27.87 -6.01 -20.27
N LEU A 168 -27.78 -6.54 -19.04
CA LEU A 168 -28.42 -5.94 -17.88
C LEU A 168 -27.98 -4.48 -17.65
N LEU A 169 -26.68 -4.21 -17.77
CA LEU A 169 -26.14 -2.87 -17.64
C LEU A 169 -26.54 -1.97 -18.82
N GLY A 170 -26.61 -2.51 -20.03
CA GLY A 170 -27.08 -1.78 -21.22
C GLY A 170 -28.51 -1.27 -21.07
N ASP A 171 -29.43 -2.11 -20.59
CA ASP A 171 -30.83 -1.73 -20.37
C ASP A 171 -30.95 -0.59 -19.34
N ARG A 172 -30.24 -0.71 -18.22
CA ARG A 172 -30.21 0.33 -17.18
C ARG A 172 -29.62 1.64 -17.70
N MET A 173 -28.51 1.57 -18.42
CA MET A 173 -27.83 2.74 -19.00
C MET A 173 -28.74 3.50 -19.98
N ASN A 174 -29.47 2.77 -20.82
CA ASN A 174 -30.43 3.36 -21.75
C ASN A 174 -31.58 4.06 -21.03
N ASN A 175 -32.09 3.46 -19.94
CA ASN A 175 -33.14 4.06 -19.12
C ASN A 175 -32.65 5.36 -18.46
N ASP A 176 -31.47 5.33 -17.85
CA ASP A 176 -30.86 6.50 -17.21
C ASP A 176 -30.63 7.63 -18.23
N ALA A 177 -30.03 7.31 -19.38
CA ALA A 177 -29.80 8.28 -20.46
C ALA A 177 -31.11 8.88 -21.00
N THR A 178 -32.15 8.06 -21.16
CA THR A 178 -33.48 8.53 -21.61
C THR A 178 -34.10 9.48 -20.58
N ALA A 179 -34.04 9.14 -19.29
CA ALA A 179 -34.54 9.98 -18.22
C ALA A 179 -33.81 11.34 -18.17
N PHE A 180 -32.48 11.34 -18.34
CA PHE A 180 -31.69 12.56 -18.40
C PHE A 180 -32.04 13.45 -19.60
N GLU A 181 -32.13 12.89 -20.82
CA GLU A 181 -32.50 13.67 -22.00
C GLU A 181 -33.93 14.23 -21.90
N GLN A 182 -34.85 13.49 -21.28
CA GLN A 182 -36.19 14.00 -20.96
C GLN A 182 -36.14 15.16 -19.96
N SER A 183 -35.21 15.15 -19.00
CA SER A 183 -35.05 16.24 -18.04
C SER A 183 -34.47 17.50 -18.69
N LEU A 184 -33.49 17.37 -19.60
CA LEU A 184 -32.92 18.51 -20.32
C LEU A 184 -33.95 19.24 -21.19
N ARG A 185 -34.86 18.49 -21.81
CA ARG A 185 -35.93 19.06 -22.65
C ARG A 185 -36.95 19.88 -21.87
N LYS A 186 -37.01 19.71 -20.55
CA LYS A 186 -37.94 20.43 -19.67
C LYS A 186 -37.37 21.78 -19.19
N ILE A 187 -36.07 22.01 -19.34
CA ILE A 187 -35.41 23.26 -18.93
C ILE A 187 -35.91 24.40 -19.80
N GLN A 188 -36.46 25.43 -19.17
CA GLN A 188 -36.96 26.62 -19.84
C GLN A 188 -35.94 27.76 -19.75
N THR A 189 -35.83 28.60 -20.78
CA THR A 189 -34.90 29.74 -20.79
C THR A 189 -35.14 30.70 -19.62
N ALA A 190 -36.39 30.80 -19.14
CA ALA A 190 -36.74 31.62 -17.98
C ALA A 190 -36.11 31.11 -16.66
N GLU A 191 -35.73 29.84 -16.57
CA GLU A 191 -35.14 29.23 -15.37
C GLU A 191 -33.62 29.47 -15.27
N ILE A 192 -32.97 29.86 -16.38
CA ILE A 192 -31.53 30.12 -16.48
C ILE A 192 -31.25 31.51 -17.08
N PRO A 193 -31.63 32.59 -16.38
CA PRO A 193 -31.49 33.94 -16.91
C PRO A 193 -30.04 34.29 -17.23
N GLY A 194 -29.82 34.87 -18.41
CA GLY A 194 -28.49 35.30 -18.88
C GLY A 194 -27.62 34.19 -19.48
N GLN A 195 -28.15 32.97 -19.67
CA GLN A 195 -27.44 31.87 -20.31
C GLN A 195 -28.13 31.41 -21.59
N ASP A 196 -27.34 30.96 -22.57
CA ASP A 196 -27.87 30.26 -23.75
C ASP A 196 -28.22 28.81 -23.37
N THR A 197 -29.52 28.49 -23.41
CA THR A 197 -30.06 27.16 -23.08
C THR A 197 -29.40 26.03 -23.89
N ALA A 198 -29.05 26.27 -25.16
CA ALA A 198 -28.42 25.25 -25.99
C ALA A 198 -26.98 24.96 -25.53
N VAL A 199 -26.23 26.03 -25.19
CA VAL A 199 -24.87 25.91 -24.66
C VAL A 199 -24.88 25.21 -23.30
N ALA A 200 -25.77 25.63 -22.40
CA ALA A 200 -25.92 25.01 -21.07
C ALA A 200 -26.28 23.51 -21.19
N ASN A 201 -27.25 23.16 -22.03
CA ASN A 201 -27.65 21.77 -22.27
C ASN A 201 -26.50 20.93 -22.84
N GLN A 202 -25.70 21.47 -23.74
CA GLN A 202 -24.57 20.76 -24.31
C GLN A 202 -23.46 20.49 -23.27
N TYR A 203 -23.20 21.45 -22.39
CA TYR A 203 -22.27 21.27 -21.28
C TYR A 203 -22.76 20.21 -20.29
N LEU A 204 -24.03 20.27 -19.90
CA LEU A 204 -24.67 19.29 -19.03
C LEU A 204 -24.62 17.89 -19.65
N ARG A 205 -24.94 17.77 -20.95
CA ARG A 205 -24.88 16.49 -21.69
C ARG A 205 -23.47 15.89 -21.68
N THR A 206 -22.46 16.71 -21.97
CA THR A 206 -21.06 16.28 -22.00
C THR A 206 -20.60 15.78 -20.62
N THR A 207 -21.00 16.49 -19.57
CA THR A 207 -20.67 16.12 -18.18
C THR A 207 -21.40 14.85 -17.76
N TYR A 208 -22.69 14.75 -18.08
CA TYR A 208 -23.52 13.59 -17.76
C TYR A 208 -23.00 12.32 -18.41
N TYR A 209 -22.77 12.29 -19.73
CA TYR A 209 -22.30 11.07 -20.39
C TYR A 209 -20.88 10.67 -19.98
N ALA A 210 -20.04 11.63 -19.58
CA ALA A 210 -18.73 11.32 -18.98
C ALA A 210 -18.87 10.58 -17.64
N ASN A 211 -19.82 11.03 -16.80
CA ASN A 211 -20.09 10.37 -15.52
C ASN A 211 -20.77 9.01 -15.73
N LEU A 212 -21.77 8.94 -16.62
CA LEU A 212 -22.46 7.70 -16.99
C LEU A 212 -21.47 6.65 -17.48
N GLU A 213 -20.53 7.04 -18.33
CA GLU A 213 -19.47 6.17 -18.83
C GLU A 213 -18.60 5.62 -17.69
N ASN A 214 -18.16 6.49 -16.79
CA ASN A 214 -17.34 6.09 -15.65
C ASN A 214 -18.09 5.13 -14.72
N ASP A 215 -19.34 5.44 -14.39
CA ASP A 215 -20.19 4.66 -13.49
C ASP A 215 -20.44 3.26 -14.05
N TYR A 216 -20.86 3.17 -15.31
CA TYR A 216 -21.18 1.88 -15.93
C TYR A 216 -19.93 1.04 -16.24
N ALA A 217 -18.81 1.67 -16.61
CA ALA A 217 -17.55 0.96 -16.77
C ALA A 217 -17.01 0.43 -15.44
N LEU A 218 -17.14 1.21 -14.35
CA LEU A 218 -16.80 0.74 -13.00
C LEU A 218 -17.72 -0.39 -12.55
N ASN A 219 -19.04 -0.28 -12.74
CA ASN A 219 -20.01 -1.32 -12.39
C ASN A 219 -19.75 -2.63 -13.15
N PHE A 220 -19.42 -2.54 -14.43
CA PHE A 220 -19.06 -3.70 -15.25
C PHE A 220 -17.80 -4.39 -14.72
N ALA A 221 -16.77 -3.62 -14.36
CA ALA A 221 -15.53 -4.16 -13.81
C ALA A 221 -15.71 -4.73 -12.39
N ALA A 222 -16.42 -4.01 -11.51
CA ALA A 222 -16.67 -4.40 -10.13
C ALA A 222 -17.49 -5.70 -10.04
N SER A 223 -18.51 -5.85 -10.87
CA SER A 223 -19.34 -7.07 -10.92
C SER A 223 -18.54 -8.29 -11.39
N GLN A 224 -17.62 -8.09 -12.35
CA GLN A 224 -16.69 -9.14 -12.77
C GLN A 224 -15.69 -9.53 -11.67
N ALA A 225 -15.12 -8.54 -10.97
CA ALA A 225 -14.22 -8.78 -9.84
C ALA A 225 -14.93 -9.55 -8.72
N GLN A 226 -16.17 -9.17 -8.41
CA GLN A 226 -17.00 -9.87 -7.43
C GLN A 226 -17.27 -11.31 -7.84
N ALA A 227 -17.59 -11.56 -9.12
CA ALA A 227 -17.78 -12.92 -9.62
C ALA A 227 -16.52 -13.80 -9.44
N LEU A 228 -15.31 -13.24 -9.59
CA LEU A 228 -14.07 -13.96 -9.28
C LEU A 228 -13.93 -14.28 -7.78
N ILE A 229 -14.37 -13.38 -6.91
CA ILE A 229 -14.31 -13.54 -5.45
C ILE A 229 -15.33 -14.59 -5.00
N ASP A 230 -16.54 -14.60 -5.55
CA ASP A 230 -17.60 -15.47 -5.07
C ASP A 230 -17.47 -16.90 -5.62
N VAL A 231 -17.21 -17.03 -6.92
CA VAL A 231 -17.25 -18.32 -7.62
C VAL A 231 -15.90 -19.02 -7.65
N HIS A 232 -14.80 -18.29 -7.43
CA HIS A 232 -13.43 -18.81 -7.58
C HIS A 232 -13.18 -19.61 -8.88
N PRO A 233 -13.54 -19.09 -10.08
CA PRO A 233 -13.53 -19.83 -11.35
C PRO A 233 -12.12 -20.02 -11.95
N TYR A 234 -11.08 -20.03 -11.11
CA TYR A 234 -9.68 -20.13 -11.49
C TYR A 234 -8.96 -21.17 -10.62
N ASN A 235 -7.90 -21.74 -11.15
CA ASN A 235 -6.99 -22.63 -10.42
C ASN A 235 -5.87 -21.83 -9.74
N LEU A 236 -5.37 -20.81 -10.45
CA LEU A 236 -4.28 -19.96 -10.00
C LEU A 236 -4.34 -18.59 -10.67
N ILE A 237 -4.18 -17.53 -9.88
CA ILE A 237 -3.87 -16.17 -10.36
C ILE A 237 -2.47 -15.82 -9.86
N THR A 238 -1.59 -15.42 -10.76
CA THR A 238 -0.24 -14.97 -10.40
C THR A 238 -0.05 -13.51 -10.77
N SER A 239 0.56 -12.74 -9.87
CA SER A 239 0.99 -11.38 -10.14
C SER A 239 2.36 -11.13 -9.51
N ASN A 240 3.00 -10.02 -9.90
CA ASN A 240 4.27 -9.61 -9.33
C ASN A 240 4.46 -8.11 -9.46
N TRP A 241 5.24 -7.53 -8.57
CA TRP A 241 5.64 -6.14 -8.66
C TRP A 241 7.03 -5.94 -8.07
N THR A 242 7.70 -4.92 -8.59
CA THR A 242 8.95 -4.40 -8.06
C THR A 242 8.71 -2.98 -7.62
N SER A 243 9.27 -2.58 -6.48
CA SER A 243 9.09 -1.23 -5.94
C SER A 243 10.44 -0.66 -5.52
N ILE A 244 10.64 0.61 -5.82
CA ILE A 244 11.67 1.42 -5.17
C ILE A 244 10.98 2.38 -4.21
N TYR A 245 11.45 2.43 -2.97
CA TYR A 245 10.94 3.26 -1.90
C TYR A 245 12.08 4.07 -1.31
N ALA A 246 11.82 5.35 -1.02
CA ALA A 246 12.74 6.22 -0.32
C ALA A 246 12.00 6.97 0.80
N CYS A 247 12.64 7.07 1.97
CA CYS A 247 12.21 7.92 3.07
C CYS A 247 13.32 8.94 3.36
N ILE A 248 13.01 10.21 3.18
CA ILE A 248 13.92 11.34 3.41
C ILE A 248 13.41 12.08 4.64
N PRO A 249 14.25 12.33 5.66
CA PRO A 249 13.79 13.01 6.85
C PRO A 249 13.62 14.50 6.55
N LEU A 250 12.54 15.07 7.07
CA LEU A 250 12.23 16.50 7.10
C LEU A 250 12.56 17.10 8.46
N LEU A 251 12.30 16.35 9.54
CA LEU A 251 12.65 16.70 10.91
C LEU A 251 13.39 15.51 11.54
N THR A 252 14.51 15.77 12.19
CA THR A 252 15.36 14.74 12.81
C THR A 252 15.64 15.06 14.27
N LYS A 253 15.95 13.99 15.01
CA LYS A 253 16.33 14.07 16.41
C LYS A 253 17.79 14.48 16.57
N THR A 254 18.05 15.41 17.47
CA THR A 254 19.42 15.72 17.93
C THR A 254 19.83 14.78 19.06
N PHE A 255 21.05 14.26 19.00
CA PHE A 255 21.65 13.40 20.00
C PHE A 255 22.77 14.15 20.72
N THR A 256 22.75 14.14 22.05
CA THR A 256 23.88 14.60 22.86
C THR A 256 24.80 13.43 23.11
N VAL A 257 26.05 13.55 22.66
CA VAL A 257 27.03 12.47 22.70
C VAL A 257 28.31 12.92 23.36
N THR A 258 28.98 12.02 24.05
CA THR A 258 30.33 12.22 24.58
C THR A 258 31.18 10.97 24.34
N PRO A 259 32.47 11.08 23.96
CA PRO A 259 33.31 9.92 23.72
C PRO A 259 33.54 9.07 24.98
N GLY A 260 33.35 9.63 26.17
CA GLY A 260 33.51 8.93 27.44
C GLY A 260 32.97 9.75 28.62
N PHE A 261 33.00 9.19 29.84
CA PHE A 261 32.46 9.84 31.04
C PHE A 261 33.21 11.13 31.45
N THR A 262 34.38 11.38 30.89
CA THR A 262 35.17 12.60 31.15
C THR A 262 35.29 13.50 29.91
N GLY A 263 34.65 13.14 28.81
CA GLY A 263 34.72 13.88 27.55
C GLY A 263 33.65 14.96 27.45
N ASP A 264 33.92 15.98 26.64
CA ASP A 264 32.97 17.07 26.38
C ASP A 264 31.70 16.57 25.67
N PHE A 265 30.56 17.18 26.04
CA PHE A 265 29.30 16.92 25.36
C PHE A 265 29.25 17.63 24.01
N THR A 266 28.87 16.89 22.97
CA THR A 266 28.63 17.44 21.63
C THR A 266 27.24 17.06 21.15
N ASN A 267 26.54 18.02 20.54
CA ASN A 267 25.25 17.75 19.90
C ASN A 267 25.48 17.30 18.44
N ARG A 268 24.88 16.17 18.08
CA ARG A 268 24.95 15.58 16.74
C ARG A 268 23.55 15.53 16.15
N HIS A 269 23.46 15.92 14.88
CA HIS A 269 22.19 16.01 14.16
C HIS A 269 22.24 15.11 12.92
N PRO A 270 21.92 13.80 13.06
CA PRO A 270 21.92 12.88 11.93
C PRO A 270 20.79 13.20 10.95
N TRP A 271 21.00 12.80 9.69
CA TRP A 271 20.02 12.92 8.61
C TRP A 271 19.61 11.53 8.10
N PRO A 272 18.93 10.71 8.91
CA PRO A 272 18.68 9.31 8.58
C PRO A 272 17.74 9.19 7.39
N TRP A 273 18.23 8.59 6.31
CA TRP A 273 17.43 8.26 5.14
C TRP A 273 17.40 6.75 4.93
N GLN A 274 16.35 6.28 4.26
CA GLN A 274 16.17 4.87 3.89
C GLN A 274 15.86 4.77 2.41
N VAL A 275 16.52 3.83 1.72
CA VAL A 275 16.15 3.40 0.37
C VAL A 275 15.90 1.90 0.39
N VAL A 276 14.83 1.45 -0.25
CA VAL A 276 14.45 0.04 -0.34
C VAL A 276 14.09 -0.29 -1.77
N LEU A 277 14.72 -1.34 -2.30
CA LEU A 277 14.29 -2.05 -3.50
C LEU A 277 13.61 -3.35 -3.07
N SER A 278 12.37 -3.57 -3.47
CA SER A 278 11.63 -4.79 -3.15
C SER A 278 11.04 -5.44 -4.39
N HIS A 279 11.02 -6.77 -4.43
CA HIS A 279 10.27 -7.54 -5.42
C HIS A 279 9.33 -8.50 -4.70
N THR A 280 8.05 -8.48 -5.07
CA THR A 280 7.03 -9.36 -4.50
C THR A 280 6.37 -10.17 -5.60
N ARG A 281 6.12 -11.45 -5.30
CA ARG A 281 5.30 -12.34 -6.11
C ARG A 281 4.08 -12.79 -5.34
N LEU A 282 2.94 -12.81 -6.03
CA LEU A 282 1.64 -13.25 -5.54
C LEU A 282 1.22 -14.51 -6.29
N TRP A 283 0.75 -15.50 -5.55
CA TRP A 283 0.06 -16.68 -6.04
C TRP A 283 -1.25 -16.83 -5.28
N GLU A 284 -2.38 -16.69 -5.95
CA GLU A 284 -3.71 -16.91 -5.40
C GLU A 284 -4.31 -18.17 -6.03
N SER A 285 -4.49 -19.22 -5.25
CA SER A 285 -5.15 -20.44 -5.67
C SER A 285 -6.48 -20.60 -4.94
N SER A 286 -7.51 -21.03 -5.67
CA SER A 286 -8.80 -21.41 -5.08
C SER A 286 -8.69 -22.59 -4.12
N ALA A 287 -7.72 -23.50 -4.33
CA ALA A 287 -7.53 -24.69 -3.51
C ALA A 287 -6.46 -24.51 -2.42
N ALA A 288 -5.36 -23.82 -2.73
CA ALA A 288 -4.22 -23.70 -1.81
C ALA A 288 -4.22 -22.39 -0.99
N GLY A 289 -5.01 -21.40 -1.39
CA GLY A 289 -5.06 -20.08 -0.74
C GLY A 289 -4.10 -19.09 -1.38
N ARG A 290 -3.79 -18.02 -0.63
CA ARG A 290 -2.89 -16.96 -1.05
C ARG A 290 -1.49 -17.17 -0.50
N PHE A 291 -0.51 -17.02 -1.37
CA PHE A 291 0.89 -16.98 -0.99
C PHE A 291 1.54 -15.71 -1.55
N LEU A 292 2.27 -15.00 -0.71
CA LEU A 292 3.14 -13.89 -1.12
C LEU A 292 4.56 -14.17 -0.68
N ALA A 293 5.50 -13.89 -1.58
CA ALA A 293 6.93 -13.90 -1.28
C ALA A 293 7.54 -12.56 -1.67
N THR A 294 8.16 -11.89 -0.72
CA THR A 294 8.80 -10.60 -0.89
C THR A 294 10.28 -10.71 -0.55
N PHE A 295 11.12 -10.21 -1.44
CA PHE A 295 12.55 -10.00 -1.20
C PHE A 295 12.83 -8.51 -1.21
N ARG A 296 13.62 -8.03 -0.24
CA ARG A 296 14.01 -6.63 -0.15
C ARG A 296 15.52 -6.50 -0.01
N ALA A 297 16.07 -5.51 -0.71
CA ALA A 297 17.39 -4.97 -0.48
C ALA A 297 17.22 -3.53 -0.01
N SER A 298 17.84 -3.17 1.10
CA SER A 298 17.68 -1.86 1.72
C SER A 298 19.03 -1.26 2.11
N ALA A 299 19.06 0.06 2.18
CA ALA A 299 20.18 0.81 2.72
C ALA A 299 19.63 1.90 3.63
N PHE A 300 20.18 1.96 4.84
CA PHE A 300 19.83 2.96 5.84
C PHE A 300 21.06 3.83 6.12
N TYR A 301 20.93 5.14 6.05
CA TYR A 301 21.92 6.01 6.69
C TYR A 301 21.59 6.10 8.17
N ASN A 302 22.42 5.44 8.97
CA ASN A 302 22.21 5.28 10.40
C ASN A 302 23.37 5.90 11.18
N ASN A 303 23.27 5.89 12.50
CA ASN A 303 24.30 6.36 13.40
C ASN A 303 24.43 5.44 14.62
N ALA A 304 25.56 5.55 15.32
CA ALA A 304 25.88 4.70 16.46
C ALA A 304 24.83 4.78 17.60
N ALA A 305 24.20 5.93 17.81
CA ALA A 305 23.15 6.08 18.83
C ALA A 305 21.88 5.30 18.46
N SER A 306 21.39 5.51 17.23
CA SER A 306 20.20 4.82 16.69
C SER A 306 20.40 3.30 16.54
N ALA A 307 21.63 2.85 16.25
CA ALA A 307 21.99 1.43 16.18
C ALA A 307 22.23 0.78 17.56
N LYS A 308 22.00 1.50 18.66
CA LYS A 308 22.24 1.05 20.04
C LYS A 308 23.68 0.59 20.30
N MET A 309 24.66 1.18 19.61
CA MET A 309 26.08 0.93 19.80
C MET A 309 26.69 1.83 20.89
N LEU A 310 25.96 2.86 21.33
CA LEU A 310 26.37 3.78 22.40
C LEU A 310 25.62 3.46 23.69
N LEU A 311 26.27 3.69 24.83
CA LEU A 311 25.63 3.55 26.13
C LEU A 311 24.72 4.76 26.38
N GLN A 312 23.42 4.53 26.42
CA GLN A 312 22.44 5.54 26.79
C GLN A 312 22.35 5.65 28.32
N THR A 313 22.60 6.85 28.85
CA THR A 313 22.60 7.09 30.31
C THR A 313 21.88 8.38 30.69
N ASN A 314 21.31 8.39 31.90
CA ASN A 314 20.81 9.59 32.56
C ASN A 314 21.87 10.14 33.54
N LEU A 315 21.56 11.22 34.27
CA LEU A 315 22.48 11.85 35.22
C LEU A 315 23.00 10.87 36.29
N ALA A 316 22.11 10.06 36.87
CA ALA A 316 22.49 9.10 37.92
C ALA A 316 23.48 8.07 37.36
N GLY A 317 23.14 7.42 36.25
CA GLY A 317 24.03 6.46 35.59
C GLY A 317 25.33 7.09 35.10
N TYR A 318 25.32 8.36 34.66
CA TYR A 318 26.52 9.05 34.23
C TYR A 318 27.47 9.28 35.42
N ARG A 319 26.93 9.69 36.58
CA ARG A 319 27.70 9.86 37.83
C ARG A 319 28.25 8.54 38.36
N ASP A 320 27.42 7.50 38.41
CA ASP A 320 27.79 6.19 38.95
C ASP A 320 28.92 5.53 38.15
N ASN A 321 29.05 5.87 36.86
CA ASN A 321 30.14 5.42 36.00
C ASN A 321 31.33 6.40 35.94
N GLY A 322 31.44 7.35 36.88
CA GLY A 322 32.59 8.25 37.01
C GLY A 322 32.51 9.54 36.20
N GLY A 323 31.30 9.95 35.79
CA GLY A 323 31.08 11.18 35.02
C GLY A 323 31.35 12.46 35.81
N THR A 324 32.21 13.33 35.28
CA THR A 324 32.68 14.53 35.98
C THR A 324 31.90 15.81 35.63
N ASP A 325 31.41 15.94 34.39
CA ASP A 325 30.60 17.09 33.98
C ASP A 325 29.11 16.88 34.28
N THR A 326 28.73 17.22 35.51
CA THR A 326 27.34 17.15 35.98
C THR A 326 26.57 18.47 35.78
N ALA A 327 27.27 19.54 35.39
CA ALA A 327 26.68 20.85 35.13
C ALA A 327 25.81 20.81 33.86
N TYR A 328 26.22 20.04 32.84
CA TYR A 328 25.43 19.83 31.64
C TYR A 328 24.01 19.33 31.93
N PHE A 329 23.88 18.33 32.81
CA PHE A 329 22.58 17.78 33.24
C PHE A 329 21.81 18.74 34.14
N GLY A 330 22.49 19.63 34.89
CA GLY A 330 21.83 20.70 35.63
C GLY A 330 21.13 21.71 34.70
N ALA A 331 21.74 21.99 33.55
CA ALA A 331 21.15 22.82 32.49
C ALA A 331 20.14 22.07 31.60
N HIS A 332 20.26 20.74 31.50
CA HIS A 332 19.43 19.88 30.63
C HIS A 332 18.91 18.62 31.37
N PRO A 333 18.08 18.77 32.42
CA PRO A 333 17.74 17.70 33.36
C PRO A 333 16.93 16.53 32.77
N THR A 334 16.41 16.67 31.55
CA THR A 334 15.56 15.69 30.86
C THR A 334 16.24 14.99 29.69
N HIS A 335 17.51 15.28 29.40
CA HIS A 335 18.19 14.75 28.23
C HIS A 335 18.99 13.49 28.57
N ASP A 336 18.70 12.43 27.83
CA ASP A 336 19.57 11.27 27.74
C ASP A 336 20.85 11.62 26.99
N VAL A 337 21.98 11.21 27.57
CA VAL A 337 23.30 11.32 26.95
C VAL A 337 23.70 9.95 26.40
N TYR A 338 24.37 9.94 25.26
CA TYR A 338 24.96 8.74 24.68
C TYR A 338 26.49 8.78 24.86
N VAL A 339 27.03 7.78 25.55
CA VAL A 339 28.46 7.66 25.84
C VAL A 339 29.09 6.65 24.88
N GLY A 340 30.16 7.07 24.21
CA GLY A 340 30.97 6.28 23.28
C GLY A 340 31.26 7.00 21.95
N ASP A 341 31.98 6.31 21.06
CA ASP A 341 32.40 6.87 19.78
C ASP A 341 31.24 7.02 18.79
N TYR A 342 30.73 8.24 18.68
CA TYR A 342 29.69 8.55 17.71
C TYR A 342 30.23 8.52 16.28
N LYS A 343 29.58 7.72 15.44
CA LYS A 343 29.82 7.67 13.99
C LYS A 343 28.52 7.51 13.21
N ASN A 344 28.48 8.08 12.01
CA ASN A 344 27.44 7.81 11.03
C ASN A 344 27.94 6.72 10.06
N PHE A 345 27.04 5.87 9.60
CA PHE A 345 27.38 4.80 8.66
C PHE A 345 26.16 4.37 7.85
N VAL A 346 26.40 3.81 6.67
CA VAL A 346 25.35 3.17 5.88
C VAL A 346 25.26 1.71 6.31
N THR A 347 24.04 1.25 6.57
CA THR A 347 23.72 -0.14 6.88
C THR A 347 22.96 -0.73 5.70
N PRO A 348 23.60 -1.54 4.84
CA PRO A 348 22.88 -2.36 3.88
C PRO A 348 22.14 -3.48 4.62
N ALA A 349 20.96 -3.87 4.17
CA ALA A 349 20.29 -5.05 4.68
C ALA A 349 19.53 -5.81 3.59
N LEU A 350 19.43 -7.11 3.78
CA LEU A 350 18.64 -8.01 2.94
C LEU A 350 17.54 -8.62 3.78
N SER A 351 16.31 -8.64 3.26
CA SER A 351 15.19 -9.32 3.92
C SER A 351 14.37 -10.17 2.98
N ALA A 352 13.80 -11.23 3.55
CA ALA A 352 12.84 -12.10 2.89
C ALA A 352 11.61 -12.23 3.78
N GLN A 353 10.43 -12.08 3.19
CA GLN A 353 9.13 -12.22 3.85
C GLN A 353 8.26 -13.19 3.08
N LEU A 354 7.60 -14.07 3.81
CA LEU A 354 6.62 -15.02 3.30
C LEU A 354 5.31 -14.77 4.03
N VAL A 355 4.21 -14.69 3.27
CA VAL A 355 2.86 -14.59 3.81
C VAL A 355 1.97 -15.65 3.20
N TYR A 356 1.23 -16.34 4.06
CA TYR A 356 0.29 -17.36 3.67
C TYR A 356 -1.09 -17.07 4.29
N ILE A 357 -2.12 -17.03 3.46
CA ILE A 357 -3.53 -16.92 3.88
C ILE A 357 -4.26 -18.14 3.32
N PRO A 358 -4.75 -19.06 4.16
CA PRO A 358 -5.50 -20.22 3.69
C PRO A 358 -6.75 -19.83 2.89
N PRO A 359 -7.28 -20.73 2.03
CA PRO A 359 -8.56 -20.52 1.37
C PRO A 359 -9.65 -20.18 2.38
N GLU A 360 -10.56 -19.27 2.00
CA GLU A 360 -11.72 -18.85 2.81
C GLU A 360 -11.40 -18.12 4.13
N TRP A 361 -10.13 -18.09 4.54
CA TRP A 361 -9.72 -17.45 5.78
C TRP A 361 -9.50 -15.95 5.58
N HIS A 362 -9.81 -15.18 6.62
CA HIS A 362 -9.55 -13.74 6.67
C HIS A 362 -8.31 -13.40 7.51
N PHE A 363 -7.54 -14.42 7.88
CA PHE A 363 -6.29 -14.28 8.60
C PHE A 363 -5.24 -15.25 8.04
N GLY A 364 -3.96 -14.94 8.28
CA GLY A 364 -2.85 -15.70 7.75
C GLY A 364 -1.67 -15.79 8.70
N LEU A 365 -0.53 -16.18 8.14
CA LEU A 365 0.76 -16.24 8.81
C LEU A 365 1.80 -15.50 7.99
N THR A 366 2.53 -14.62 8.65
CA THR A 366 3.67 -13.88 8.11
C THR A 366 4.93 -14.35 8.82
N CYS A 367 5.98 -14.64 8.05
CA CYS A 367 7.33 -14.85 8.56
C CYS A 367 8.30 -13.96 7.78
N MET A 368 9.20 -13.28 8.49
CA MET A 368 10.24 -12.45 7.88
C MET A 368 11.58 -12.66 8.59
N LEU A 369 12.65 -12.66 7.81
CA LEU A 369 14.01 -12.55 8.29
C LEU A 369 14.70 -11.38 7.60
N GLU A 370 15.52 -10.64 8.35
CA GLU A 370 16.29 -9.51 7.86
C GLU A 370 17.70 -9.55 8.43
N GLN A 371 18.69 -9.51 7.55
CA GLN A 371 20.11 -9.49 7.90
C GLN A 371 20.69 -8.12 7.55
N HIS A 372 21.16 -7.40 8.56
CA HIS A 372 21.99 -6.22 8.36
C HIS A 372 23.42 -6.62 8.00
N LEU A 373 24.07 -5.82 7.17
CA LEU A 373 25.43 -6.00 6.71
C LEU A 373 26.25 -4.76 7.09
N GLY A 374 27.57 -4.88 7.07
CA GLY A 374 28.46 -3.74 7.33
C GLY A 374 28.82 -3.58 8.79
N THR A 375 28.25 -2.60 9.49
CA THR A 375 28.77 -2.20 10.82
C THR A 375 28.16 -2.97 11.98
N ASP A 376 26.86 -3.29 11.94
CA ASP A 376 26.12 -3.85 13.09
C ASP A 376 25.83 -5.36 12.94
N HIS A 377 25.79 -5.91 11.71
CA HIS A 377 25.64 -7.34 11.40
C HIS A 377 24.43 -8.04 12.08
N VAL A 378 23.42 -7.28 12.46
CA VAL A 378 22.26 -7.74 13.23
C VAL A 378 21.38 -8.65 12.37
N LEU A 379 20.91 -9.76 12.97
CA LEU A 379 19.85 -10.61 12.41
C LEU A 379 18.54 -10.34 13.14
N ASN A 380 17.52 -9.89 12.41
CA ASN A 380 16.18 -9.64 12.92
C ASN A 380 15.17 -10.65 12.34
N GLY A 381 14.11 -10.90 13.08
CA GLY A 381 13.00 -11.77 12.68
C GLY A 381 11.64 -11.16 12.99
N LYS A 382 10.62 -11.53 12.22
CA LYS A 382 9.21 -11.22 12.51
C LYS A 382 8.36 -12.45 12.27
N LEU A 383 7.51 -12.78 13.24
CA LEU A 383 6.37 -13.68 13.07
C LEU A 383 5.10 -12.88 13.30
N ALA A 384 4.12 -12.99 12.41
CA ALA A 384 2.90 -12.21 12.54
C ALA A 384 1.66 -12.92 12.00
N VAL A 385 0.49 -12.45 12.45
CA VAL A 385 -0.83 -12.90 12.02
C VAL A 385 -1.55 -11.72 11.37
N PRO A 386 -1.50 -11.59 10.02
CA PRO A 386 -2.30 -10.62 9.31
C PRO A 386 -3.77 -11.02 9.35
N MET A 387 -4.67 -10.05 9.52
CA MET A 387 -6.11 -10.18 9.60
C MET A 387 -6.79 -9.07 8.80
N VAL A 388 -7.91 -9.41 8.16
CA VAL A 388 -8.68 -8.48 7.33
C VAL A 388 -10.02 -8.22 7.99
N LEU A 389 -10.32 -6.96 8.24
CA LEU A 389 -11.64 -6.54 8.68
C LEU A 389 -12.51 -6.30 7.45
N ILE A 390 -13.62 -7.04 7.39
CA ILE A 390 -14.56 -7.03 6.27
C ILE A 390 -15.85 -6.34 6.73
N ASN A 391 -16.39 -5.46 5.89
CA ASN A 391 -17.67 -4.81 6.18
C ASN A 391 -18.86 -5.72 5.87
N ARG A 392 -20.08 -5.26 6.20
CA ARG A 392 -21.33 -5.98 5.92
C ARG A 392 -21.57 -6.31 4.43
N LYS A 393 -20.85 -5.65 3.51
CA LYS A 393 -20.94 -5.88 2.06
C LYS A 393 -19.84 -6.82 1.54
N GLY A 394 -19.05 -7.44 2.42
CA GLY A 394 -17.98 -8.36 2.02
C GLY A 394 -16.68 -7.69 1.56
N ALA A 395 -16.57 -6.35 1.64
CA ALA A 395 -15.37 -5.63 1.19
C ALA A 395 -14.37 -5.38 2.34
N PRO A 396 -13.04 -5.52 2.10
CA PRO A 396 -12.01 -5.15 3.05
C PRO A 396 -12.09 -3.67 3.45
N THR A 397 -12.03 -3.39 4.75
CA THR A 397 -12.14 -2.04 5.32
C THR A 397 -10.87 -1.63 6.07
N ALA A 398 -10.21 -2.59 6.72
CA ALA A 398 -8.94 -2.36 7.38
C ALA A 398 -8.16 -3.68 7.48
N THR A 399 -6.87 -3.58 7.71
CA THR A 399 -5.97 -4.69 7.97
C THR A 399 -5.35 -4.53 9.35
N LEU A 400 -5.22 -5.63 10.06
CA LEU A 400 -4.56 -5.71 11.36
C LEU A 400 -3.49 -6.78 11.27
N GLU A 401 -2.25 -6.50 11.68
CA GLU A 401 -1.20 -7.51 11.79
C GLU A 401 -0.69 -7.55 13.23
N PHE A 402 -0.98 -8.62 13.95
CA PHE A 402 -0.40 -8.89 15.26
C PHE A 402 0.97 -9.51 15.07
N GLN A 403 2.02 -8.89 15.59
CA GLN A 403 3.40 -9.29 15.31
C GLN A 403 4.21 -9.50 16.59
N VAL A 404 5.07 -10.50 16.54
CA VAL A 404 6.20 -10.70 17.44
C VAL A 404 7.46 -10.48 16.64
N ARG A 405 8.29 -9.52 17.06
CA ARG A 405 9.57 -9.19 16.43
C ARG A 405 10.71 -9.61 17.35
N PHE A 406 11.74 -10.14 16.74
CA PHE A 406 12.98 -10.55 17.40
C PHE A 406 14.11 -9.68 16.84
N TYR A 407 14.81 -8.98 17.71
CA TYR A 407 15.92 -8.10 17.34
C TYR A 407 17.25 -8.73 17.78
N ASP A 408 18.29 -8.55 16.96
CA ASP A 408 19.63 -9.05 17.28
C ASP A 408 19.64 -10.50 17.77
N MET A 409 19.03 -11.39 16.98
CA MET A 409 18.94 -12.82 17.29
C MET A 409 20.33 -13.46 17.46
N ALA A 410 21.34 -12.94 16.75
CA ALA A 410 22.73 -13.38 16.80
C ALA A 410 23.55 -12.81 17.98
N LYS A 411 22.98 -11.90 18.78
CA LYS A 411 23.66 -11.23 19.91
C LYS A 411 24.93 -10.46 19.52
N VAL A 412 24.93 -9.79 18.37
CA VAL A 412 26.12 -9.06 17.91
C VAL A 412 26.29 -7.75 18.67
N VAL A 413 25.21 -7.01 18.87
CA VAL A 413 25.23 -5.65 19.47
C VAL A 413 24.80 -5.70 20.94
N GLN A 414 23.81 -6.52 21.28
CA GLN A 414 23.19 -6.57 22.61
C GLN A 414 23.53 -7.87 23.37
N GLN A 415 24.82 -8.19 23.51
CA GLN A 415 25.32 -9.46 24.05
C GLN A 415 24.75 -9.84 25.43
N ASN A 416 24.56 -8.87 26.31
CA ASN A 416 24.14 -9.07 27.70
C ASN A 416 22.63 -8.88 27.93
N THR A 417 21.85 -8.67 26.87
CA THR A 417 20.39 -8.49 27.01
C THR A 417 19.66 -9.83 27.00
N SER A 418 18.60 -9.92 27.81
CA SER A 418 17.78 -11.12 27.86
C SER A 418 17.03 -11.33 26.54
N PHE A 419 16.42 -12.50 26.35
CA PHE A 419 15.55 -12.74 25.21
C PHE A 419 14.30 -11.83 25.22
N GLY A 420 13.76 -11.55 26.40
CA GLY A 420 12.62 -10.66 26.58
C GLY A 420 12.91 -9.23 26.11
N ASP A 421 14.09 -8.71 26.43
CA ASP A 421 14.51 -7.34 26.05
C ASP A 421 14.78 -7.17 24.54
N ARG A 422 14.95 -8.29 23.84
CA ARG A 422 15.18 -8.37 22.38
C ARG A 422 13.93 -8.80 21.61
N THR A 423 12.80 -8.89 22.30
CA THR A 423 11.52 -9.27 21.69
C THR A 423 10.54 -8.11 21.85
N SER A 424 9.81 -7.76 20.79
CA SER A 424 8.68 -6.83 20.88
C SER A 424 7.41 -7.49 20.37
N VAL A 425 6.29 -7.15 21.02
CA VAL A 425 4.96 -7.49 20.54
C VAL A 425 4.28 -6.19 20.14
N GLY A 426 3.60 -6.21 19.01
CA GLY A 426 2.88 -5.03 18.54
C GLY A 426 1.77 -5.37 17.56
N VAL A 427 1.10 -4.31 17.13
CA VAL A 427 0.06 -4.36 16.12
C VAL A 427 0.37 -3.36 15.02
N THR A 428 0.21 -3.77 13.78
CA THR A 428 0.13 -2.85 12.65
C THR A 428 -1.32 -2.75 12.18
N ILE A 429 -1.78 -1.53 11.89
CA ILE A 429 -3.12 -1.23 11.41
C ILE A 429 -2.98 -0.50 10.08
N GLY A 430 -3.50 -1.09 9.01
CA GLY A 430 -3.60 -0.47 7.68
C GLY A 430 -5.04 -0.10 7.37
N VAL A 431 -5.33 1.18 7.20
CA VAL A 431 -6.64 1.70 6.81
C VAL A 431 -6.55 2.25 5.38
N PRO A 432 -7.08 1.52 4.38
CA PRO A 432 -7.22 2.05 3.04
C PRO A 432 -8.37 3.05 2.95
N PHE A 433 -8.16 4.16 2.23
CA PHE A 433 -9.23 5.07 1.84
C PHE A 433 -9.30 5.12 0.33
N GLU A 434 -10.51 4.87 -0.18
CA GLU A 434 -10.86 4.86 -1.60
C GLU A 434 -10.05 3.82 -2.41
N ARG A 435 -10.74 3.00 -3.19
CA ARG A 435 -10.05 2.18 -4.19
C ARG A 435 -9.52 3.13 -5.25
N VAL A 436 -8.30 2.90 -5.77
CA VAL A 436 -7.91 3.59 -7.01
C VAL A 436 -9.00 3.28 -8.02
N ALA A 437 -9.68 4.32 -8.49
CA ALA A 437 -10.61 4.21 -9.59
C ALA A 437 -9.77 3.96 -10.84
N PHE A 438 -9.39 2.70 -11.05
CA PHE A 438 -8.91 2.20 -12.34
C PHE A 438 -9.96 2.45 -13.39
#